data_AF-A0A0W0RG51-F1
#
_entry.id   AF-A0A0W0RG51-F1
#
_cell.length_a   1.000
_cell.length_b   1.000
_cell.length_c   1.000
_cell.angle_alpha   90.00
_cell.angle_beta   90.00
_cell.angle_gamma   90.00
#
_symmetry.space_group_name_H-M   'P 1'
#
loop_
_entity.id
_entity.type
_entity.pdbx_description
1 polymer ?
#
loop_
_entity_poly.entity_id
_entity_poly.type
_entity_poly.pdbx_seq_one_letter_code
_entity_poly.pdbx_strand_id
1 'polypeptide(L)'
;MVSPPQPKVVASQANTTKDNMKTITQEAVPEAILALLTHMEQHKPFADVRIKRQFGKAQRWSKGLTLLPKESWDGKLLKGETIELYNRGKEPLELSQEWFAKVGTLAIKFSKPSIAPGEKAMLYRVQGVRHG
;
A
#
# COMPACT_ATOMS: atom_id res chain seq x y z
N MET A 1 32.46 -34.20 -37.51
CA MET A 1 32.16 -33.62 -36.19
C MET A 1 31.88 -32.14 -36.39
N VAL A 2 30.65 -31.70 -36.19
CA VAL A 2 30.20 -30.32 -36.45
C VAL A 2 29.43 -29.85 -35.22
N SER A 3 30.01 -28.88 -34.50
CA SER A 3 29.39 -28.25 -33.33
C SER A 3 28.26 -27.31 -33.76
N PRO A 4 27.12 -27.26 -33.04
CA PRO A 4 26.07 -26.30 -33.34
C PRO A 4 26.42 -24.90 -32.80
N PRO A 5 26.05 -23.81 -33.51
CA PRO A 5 26.32 -22.45 -33.10
C PRO A 5 25.35 -21.98 -32.00
N GLN A 6 25.88 -21.24 -31.01
CA GLN A 6 25.13 -20.62 -29.91
C GLN A 6 24.30 -19.42 -30.41
N PRO A 7 23.09 -19.17 -29.88
CA PRO A 7 22.29 -18.02 -30.26
C PRO A 7 22.83 -16.71 -29.66
N LYS A 8 23.14 -15.74 -30.53
CA LYS A 8 23.41 -14.34 -30.18
C LYS A 8 22.16 -13.72 -29.57
N VAL A 9 22.26 -13.26 -28.32
CA VAL A 9 21.24 -12.46 -27.64
C VAL A 9 21.12 -11.11 -28.34
N VAL A 10 19.97 -10.84 -28.95
CA VAL A 10 19.64 -9.56 -29.56
C VAL A 10 19.11 -8.65 -28.47
N ALA A 11 19.83 -7.56 -28.19
CA ALA A 11 19.41 -6.53 -27.26
C ALA A 11 18.16 -5.81 -27.81
N SER A 12 17.02 -6.01 -27.16
CA SER A 12 15.79 -5.28 -27.43
C SER A 12 15.93 -3.82 -26.97
N GLN A 13 16.00 -2.91 -27.94
CA GLN A 13 15.89 -1.47 -27.70
C GLN A 13 14.45 -1.15 -27.26
N ALA A 14 14.29 -0.78 -25.99
CA ALA A 14 13.04 -0.21 -25.48
C ALA A 14 13.09 1.31 -25.66
N ASN A 15 12.17 1.84 -26.47
CA ASN A 15 11.98 3.26 -26.71
C ASN A 15 11.69 4.00 -25.39
N THR A 16 12.60 4.89 -25.01
CA THR A 16 12.43 5.80 -23.87
C THR A 16 11.50 6.96 -24.28
N THR A 17 10.21 6.84 -23.99
CA THR A 17 9.33 8.01 -23.96
C THR A 17 9.65 8.81 -22.71
N LYS A 18 10.25 9.98 -22.92
CA LYS A 18 10.55 11.00 -21.91
C LYS A 18 9.26 11.51 -21.28
N ASP A 19 8.95 11.06 -20.07
CA ASP A 19 8.09 11.82 -19.17
C ASP A 19 9.00 12.66 -18.27
N ASN A 20 8.96 13.97 -18.49
CA ASN A 20 9.70 14.96 -17.71
C ASN A 20 9.03 15.12 -16.34
N MET A 21 9.18 14.12 -15.48
CA MET A 21 8.84 14.23 -14.08
C MET A 21 9.88 15.15 -13.43
N LYS A 22 9.49 16.42 -13.25
CA LYS A 22 10.18 17.36 -12.36
C LYS A 22 10.59 16.62 -11.09
N THR A 23 11.89 16.64 -10.84
CA THR A 23 12.58 16.05 -9.70
C THR A 23 12.00 16.61 -8.39
N ILE A 24 10.92 16.00 -7.92
CA ILE A 24 10.59 15.99 -6.50
C ILE A 24 11.73 15.18 -5.90
N THR A 25 12.53 15.79 -5.03
CA THR A 25 13.72 15.19 -4.40
C THR A 25 13.43 13.75 -3.96
N GLN A 26 13.90 12.78 -4.75
CA GLN A 26 13.48 11.36 -4.67
C GLN A 26 13.89 10.68 -3.36
N GLU A 27 14.84 11.25 -2.63
CA GLU A 27 15.32 10.72 -1.35
C GLU A 27 14.40 11.04 -0.17
N ALA A 28 13.58 12.09 -0.23
CA ALA A 28 12.70 12.49 0.88
C ALA A 28 11.37 11.70 0.90
N VAL A 29 10.99 11.09 -0.23
CA VAL A 29 9.71 10.39 -0.38
C VAL A 29 9.66 9.08 0.43
N PRO A 30 10.70 8.22 0.42
CA PRO A 30 10.71 7.00 1.25
C PRO A 30 10.62 7.30 2.75
N GLU A 31 11.34 8.32 3.23
CA GLU A 31 11.33 8.69 4.65
C GLU A 31 9.95 9.22 5.08
N ALA A 32 9.33 10.09 4.28
CA ALA A 32 7.99 10.59 4.55
C ALA A 32 6.93 9.48 4.58
N ILE A 33 7.06 8.45 3.72
CA ILE A 33 6.19 7.27 3.74
C ILE A 33 6.37 6.48 5.04
N LEU A 34 7.61 6.20 5.43
CA LEU A 34 7.92 5.47 6.67
C LEU A 34 7.45 6.23 7.91
N ALA A 35 7.65 7.55 7.95
CA ALA A 35 7.16 8.40 9.02
C ALA A 35 5.63 8.34 9.10
N LEU A 36 4.93 8.52 7.98
CA LEU A 36 3.46 8.45 7.96
C LEU A 36 2.93 7.08 8.41
N LEU A 37 3.55 5.98 7.97
CA LEU A 37 3.19 4.63 8.44
C LEU A 37 3.38 4.49 9.96
N THR A 38 4.50 4.97 10.48
CA THR A 38 4.82 4.91 11.91
C THR A 38 3.82 5.71 12.74
N HIS A 39 3.47 6.91 12.29
CA HIS A 39 2.48 7.75 12.97
C HIS A 39 1.07 7.16 12.93
N MET A 40 0.66 6.54 11.82
CA MET A 40 -0.62 5.84 11.73
C MET A 40 -0.67 4.64 12.69
N GLU A 41 0.40 3.86 12.77
CA GLU A 41 0.48 2.70 13.67
C GLU A 41 0.47 3.11 15.14
N GLN A 42 1.16 4.20 15.49
CA GLN A 42 1.17 4.75 16.85
C GLN A 42 -0.07 5.57 17.20
N HIS A 43 -0.96 5.80 16.22
CA HIS A 43 -2.12 6.68 16.36
C HIS A 43 -1.76 8.10 16.84
N LYS A 44 -0.64 8.65 16.35
CA LYS A 44 -0.14 9.97 16.75
C LYS A 44 -0.25 10.99 15.62
N PRO A 45 -0.68 12.23 15.89
CA PRO A 45 -0.66 13.30 14.90
C PRO A 45 0.68 13.38 14.18
N PHE A 46 0.63 13.66 12.87
CA PHE A 46 1.80 13.90 12.03
C PHE A 46 1.69 15.30 11.43
N ALA A 47 2.80 16.03 11.38
CA ALA A 47 2.81 17.44 10.99
C ALA A 47 2.17 17.64 9.61
N ASP A 48 1.35 18.69 9.48
CA ASP A 48 0.61 19.03 8.26
C ASP A 48 -0.29 17.91 7.68
N VAL A 49 -0.60 16.87 8.47
CA VAL A 49 -1.54 15.81 8.10
C VAL A 49 -2.83 15.94 8.90
N ARG A 50 -3.94 16.07 8.19
CA ARG A 50 -5.27 16.12 8.79
C ARG A 50 -5.84 14.72 8.94
N ILE A 51 -6.12 14.32 10.18
CA ILE A 51 -6.76 13.04 10.48
C ILE A 51 -8.28 13.23 10.48
N LYS A 52 -9.00 12.36 9.77
CA LYS A 52 -10.47 12.29 9.81
C LYS A 52 -10.88 10.87 10.11
N ARG A 53 -11.74 10.71 11.12
CA ARG A 53 -12.41 9.43 11.35
C ARG A 53 -13.36 9.16 10.19
N GLN A 54 -13.32 7.94 9.70
CA GLN A 54 -14.23 7.42 8.70
C GLN A 54 -15.27 6.55 9.39
N PHE A 55 -16.54 6.87 9.17
CA PHE A 55 -17.68 6.02 9.51
C PHE A 55 -18.14 5.29 8.25
N GLY A 56 -17.20 4.59 7.62
CA GLY A 56 -17.44 3.85 6.39
C GLY A 56 -18.27 2.59 6.64
N LYS A 57 -19.00 2.14 5.60
CA LYS A 57 -19.61 0.81 5.64
C LYS A 57 -18.53 -0.26 5.61
N ALA A 58 -18.71 -1.30 6.41
CA ALA A 58 -17.87 -2.48 6.34
C ALA A 58 -17.99 -3.14 4.96
N GLN A 59 -16.87 -3.38 4.31
CA GLN A 59 -16.79 -4.10 3.04
C GLN A 59 -16.52 -5.57 3.33
N ARG A 60 -17.32 -6.47 2.75
CA ARG A 60 -17.14 -7.91 2.91
C ARG A 60 -16.46 -8.46 1.66
N TRP A 61 -15.34 -9.14 1.87
CA TRP A 61 -14.55 -9.76 0.82
C TRP A 61 -14.65 -11.30 0.94
N SER A 62 -13.99 -12.00 0.02
CA SER A 62 -13.94 -13.46 0.00
C SER A 62 -13.35 -14.05 1.29
N LYS A 63 -13.63 -15.34 1.56
CA LYS A 63 -13.10 -16.10 2.70
C LYS A 63 -13.43 -15.52 4.09
N GLY A 64 -14.47 -14.67 4.17
CA GLY A 64 -14.91 -14.07 5.42
C GLY A 64 -14.12 -12.84 5.87
N LEU A 65 -13.18 -12.35 5.04
CA LEU A 65 -12.47 -11.11 5.34
C LEU A 65 -13.42 -9.91 5.30
N THR A 66 -13.42 -9.09 6.35
CA THR A 66 -14.17 -7.84 6.42
C THR A 66 -13.21 -6.67 6.60
N LEU A 67 -13.38 -5.62 5.81
CA LEU A 67 -12.61 -4.38 5.87
C LEU A 67 -13.51 -3.28 6.43
N LEU A 68 -13.05 -2.57 7.46
CA LEU A 68 -13.75 -1.43 8.03
C LEU A 68 -12.81 -0.22 8.05
N PRO A 69 -12.98 0.74 7.12
CA PRO A 69 -12.19 1.97 7.14
C PRO A 69 -12.40 2.71 8.45
N LYS A 70 -11.30 3.13 9.09
CA LYS A 70 -11.32 3.81 10.40
C LYS A 70 -10.92 5.26 10.26
N GLU A 71 -9.87 5.56 9.52
CA GLU A 71 -9.35 6.91 9.39
C GLU A 71 -8.73 7.18 8.02
N SER A 72 -8.85 8.42 7.57
CA SER A 72 -8.03 9.00 6.51
C SER A 72 -7.07 10.02 7.08
N TRP A 73 -5.85 10.00 6.57
CA TRP A 73 -4.75 10.88 6.92
C TRP A 73 -4.41 11.69 5.67
N ASP A 74 -4.92 12.92 5.60
CA ASP A 74 -4.79 13.78 4.42
C ASP A 74 -3.60 14.73 4.58
N GLY A 75 -2.49 14.45 3.88
CA GLY A 75 -1.35 15.35 3.74
C GLY A 75 -1.26 16.00 2.38
N LYS A 76 -0.29 16.92 2.19
CA LYS A 76 -0.07 17.63 0.92
C LYS A 76 0.44 16.72 -0.19
N LEU A 77 1.40 15.83 0.10
CA LEU A 77 2.05 14.94 -0.88
C LEU A 77 1.60 13.49 -0.76
N LEU A 78 1.23 13.07 0.46
CA LEU A 78 0.85 11.70 0.78
C LEU A 78 -0.54 11.68 1.41
N LYS A 79 -1.27 10.60 1.15
CA LYS A 79 -2.48 10.22 1.87
C LYS A 79 -2.27 8.89 2.55
N GLY A 80 -2.73 8.78 3.78
CA GLY A 80 -2.80 7.55 4.54
C GLY A 80 -4.24 7.09 4.75
N GLU A 81 -4.43 5.78 4.89
CA GLU A 81 -5.70 5.19 5.30
C GLU A 81 -5.43 4.08 6.31
N THR A 82 -6.20 4.08 7.39
CA THR A 82 -6.21 3.00 8.38
C THR A 82 -7.50 2.20 8.24
N ILE A 83 -7.37 0.89 8.08
CA ILE A 83 -8.49 -0.03 7.86
C ILE A 83 -8.38 -1.16 8.88
N GLU A 84 -9.45 -1.39 9.66
CA GLU A 84 -9.55 -2.58 10.50
C GLU A 84 -9.93 -3.76 9.61
N LEU A 85 -9.12 -4.81 9.67
CA LEU A 85 -9.36 -6.10 9.04
C LEU A 85 -9.93 -7.04 10.10
N TYR A 86 -10.94 -7.82 9.72
CA TYR A 86 -11.58 -8.78 10.61
C TYR A 86 -11.88 -10.08 9.88
N ASN A 87 -11.45 -11.21 10.44
CA ASN A 87 -11.71 -12.52 9.88
C ASN A 87 -13.03 -13.09 10.44
N ARG A 88 -14.09 -13.08 9.63
CA ARG A 88 -15.38 -13.76 9.92
C ARG A 88 -15.44 -15.18 9.36
N GLY A 89 -14.36 -15.64 8.74
CA GLY A 89 -14.25 -16.99 8.21
C GLY A 89 -14.06 -18.02 9.31
N LYS A 90 -13.86 -19.27 8.90
CA LYS A 90 -13.59 -20.40 9.79
C LYS A 90 -12.13 -20.84 9.79
N GLU A 91 -11.33 -20.28 8.87
CA GLU A 91 -9.91 -20.59 8.69
C GLU A 91 -9.07 -19.33 8.91
N PRO A 92 -7.82 -19.46 9.38
CA PRO A 92 -6.87 -18.35 9.40
C PRO A 92 -6.63 -17.77 8.01
N LEU A 93 -6.37 -16.46 7.94
CA LEU A 93 -6.04 -15.77 6.70
C LEU A 93 -4.62 -15.21 6.79
N GLU A 94 -3.77 -15.62 5.87
CA GLU A 94 -2.50 -14.96 5.57
C GLU A 94 -2.78 -13.70 4.75
N LEU A 95 -2.30 -12.54 5.21
CA LEU A 95 -2.59 -11.26 4.57
C LEU A 95 -1.55 -10.96 3.48
N SER A 96 -2.01 -10.74 2.25
CA SER A 96 -1.17 -10.30 1.13
C SER A 96 -1.38 -8.81 0.85
N GLN A 97 -0.28 -8.07 0.65
CA GLN A 97 -0.32 -6.65 0.27
C GLN A 97 -1.04 -6.44 -1.07
N GLU A 98 -0.91 -7.38 -2.00
CA GLU A 98 -1.49 -7.29 -3.35
C GLU A 98 -3.01 -7.15 -3.33
N TRP A 99 -3.67 -7.75 -2.34
CA TRP A 99 -5.12 -7.67 -2.19
C TRP A 99 -5.61 -6.25 -1.90
N PHE A 100 -4.77 -5.42 -1.29
CA PHE A 100 -5.13 -4.09 -0.82
C PHE A 100 -4.44 -2.96 -1.61
N ALA A 101 -3.57 -3.31 -2.55
CA ALA A 101 -2.94 -2.36 -3.45
C ALA A 101 -3.99 -1.73 -4.36
N LYS A 102 -3.96 -0.39 -4.46
CA LYS A 102 -4.75 0.37 -5.43
C LYS A 102 -3.79 1.18 -6.29
N VAL A 103 -4.29 1.73 -7.40
CA VAL A 103 -3.52 2.65 -8.22
C VAL A 103 -2.98 3.80 -7.35
N GLY A 104 -1.68 4.06 -7.42
CA GLY A 104 -1.00 5.10 -6.64
C GLY A 104 -0.66 4.71 -5.20
N THR A 105 -0.87 3.45 -4.80
CA THR A 105 -0.33 2.92 -3.53
C THR A 105 1.19 2.89 -3.57
N LEU A 106 1.80 3.47 -2.54
CA LEU A 106 3.25 3.54 -2.37
C LEU A 106 3.74 2.56 -1.30
N ALA A 107 2.93 2.30 -0.27
CA ALA A 107 3.25 1.31 0.75
C ALA A 107 2.00 0.74 1.43
N ILE A 108 2.11 -0.50 1.91
CA ILE A 108 1.13 -1.18 2.75
C ILE A 108 1.89 -1.81 3.92
N LYS A 109 1.34 -1.67 5.13
CA LYS A 109 1.80 -2.37 6.33
C LYS A 109 0.61 -3.00 7.03
N PHE A 110 0.81 -4.19 7.58
CA PHE A 110 -0.14 -4.85 8.47
C PHE A 110 0.40 -4.81 9.88
N SER A 111 -0.48 -4.71 10.88
CA SER A 111 -0.10 -4.88 12.29
C SER A 111 0.31 -6.31 12.62
N LYS A 112 -0.16 -7.28 11.83
CA LYS A 112 0.13 -8.72 11.95
C LYS A 112 0.11 -9.34 10.54
N PRO A 113 0.93 -10.35 10.24
CA PRO A 113 0.97 -10.97 8.91
C PRO A 113 -0.25 -11.87 8.63
N SER A 114 -0.91 -12.38 9.67
CA SER A 114 -2.08 -13.24 9.56
C SER A 114 -3.13 -12.93 10.62
N ILE A 115 -4.36 -13.40 10.38
CA ILE A 115 -5.50 -13.24 11.30
C ILE A 115 -6.27 -14.56 11.46
N ALA A 116 -6.36 -15.05 12.70
CA ALA A 116 -7.17 -16.21 13.03
C ALA A 116 -8.68 -15.91 12.91
N PRO A 117 -9.56 -16.92 12.84
CA PRO A 117 -11.01 -16.73 12.91
C PRO A 117 -11.42 -15.89 14.13
N GLY A 118 -12.24 -14.87 13.92
CA GLY A 118 -12.66 -13.95 14.98
C GLY A 118 -11.59 -12.94 15.41
N GLU A 119 -10.41 -12.93 14.78
CA GLU A 119 -9.34 -11.99 15.07
C GLU A 119 -9.40 -10.75 14.17
N LYS A 120 -8.78 -9.67 14.67
CA LYS A 120 -8.61 -8.40 13.99
C LYS A 120 -7.14 -8.06 13.77
N ALA A 121 -6.88 -7.35 12.67
CA ALA A 121 -5.62 -6.66 12.43
C ALA A 121 -5.89 -5.25 11.88
N MET A 122 -4.87 -4.41 11.88
CA MET A 122 -4.89 -3.12 11.21
C MET A 122 -4.08 -3.19 9.92
N LEU A 123 -4.66 -2.64 8.84
CA LEU A 123 -3.95 -2.31 7.63
C LEU A 123 -3.72 -0.80 7.59
N TYR A 124 -2.48 -0.43 7.28
CA TYR A 124 -2.04 0.93 7.04
C TYR A 124 -1.61 1.02 5.58
N ARG A 125 -2.21 1.94 4.82
CA ARG A 125 -1.89 2.12 3.41
C ARG A 125 -1.53 3.57 3.14
N VAL A 126 -0.43 3.78 2.41
CA VAL A 126 0.02 5.10 1.96
C VAL A 126 -0.08 5.20 0.45
N GLN A 127 -0.54 6.34 -0.04
CA GLN A 127 -0.72 6.65 -1.44
C GLN A 127 -0.20 8.05 -1.77
N GLY A 128 0.26 8.26 -2.99
CA GLY A 128 0.60 9.60 -3.49
C GLY A 128 -0.66 10.45 -3.73
N VAL A 129 -0.59 11.74 -3.42
CA VAL A 129 -1.63 12.69 -3.84
C VAL A 129 -1.50 12.92 -5.34
N ARG A 130 -2.54 12.58 -6.11
CA ARG A 130 -2.65 13.02 -7.51
C ARG A 130 -3.25 14.42 -7.54
N HIS A 131 -2.48 15.40 -7.98
CA HIS A 131 -3.03 16.67 -8.46
C HIS A 131 -3.50 16.41 -9.89
N GLY A 132 -4.82 16.47 -10.09
CA GLY A 132 -5.44 16.53 -11.41
C GLY A 132 -5.52 17.96 -11.89
#